data_AF-A0A7J6HY57-F1
#
_entry.id   AF-A0A7J6HY57-F1
#
_cell.length_a   1.000
_cell.length_b   1.000
_cell.length_c   1.000
_cell.angle_alpha   90.00
_cell.angle_beta   90.00
_cell.angle_gamma   90.00
#
_symmetry.space_group_name_H-M   'P 1'
#
loop_
_entity.id
_entity.type
_entity.pdbx_description
1 polymer ?
#
loop_
_entity_poly.entity_id
_entity_poly.type
_entity_poly.pdbx_seq_one_letter_code
_entity_poly.pdbx_strand_id
1 'polypeptide(L)'
;MENSTKTLPEAQEDNDDHDHDSPTSTEISTNLLHAEPEYLHLPKLLAMEESLNLLQHERNEAVTRYSDSIKFIAELSRERDSLQNRIGEVEAVTREKEADFAIRMDEEVSERKKLGKEIEVYRERIEDMEMKREQSNEILFKCFESLRLVNVSLERIINNVDGEKTDDKDVKFSKCIKESDFMCLELELNEELLAVTRLTLEAEEKVNEFKELRNKEKRELENSVVSLTEENRDTNSLLRAALLEKEAVEKRLKVNSEQKRVALLQIAERGLQRVGFGFMMGSGNVEQSLESFSGTKSDSSECEEEVVSLASTVERIMKNLRLEITKLRRSLEESRSDTERLQSLTDKQAQTIEENKLYIKELEERERVLTQNVVEEFLLEIKETEAEVTRWREACELEVEVGKTEIEERDKVIGILKQELEKTKASLDISNGKLKLKEELAAAAMAAQAAAEKSLQLADSRSAGLRERIEELSRQLEEAETRERHSHRVRHICWPWQILKAHAANVNNNRVRDARRMIPQMQAFHH
;
A
#
# COMPACT_ATOMS: atom_id res chain seq x y z
N MET A 1 -21.98 -3.44 39.79
CA MET A 1 -21.65 -4.02 41.11
C MET A 1 -20.64 -3.10 41.75
N GLU A 2 -20.84 -2.83 43.03
CA GLU A 2 -20.03 -2.04 43.96
C GLU A 2 -20.12 -0.50 43.89
N ASN A 3 -20.81 -0.01 44.92
CA ASN A 3 -21.14 1.36 45.29
C ASN A 3 -19.93 2.13 45.84
N SER A 4 -19.94 3.45 45.71
CA SER A 4 -19.52 4.35 46.79
C SER A 4 -20.15 5.73 46.62
N THR A 5 -21.38 5.84 47.11
CA THR A 5 -22.06 7.08 47.48
C THR A 5 -21.46 7.58 48.80
N LYS A 6 -20.97 8.82 48.85
CA LYS A 6 -20.60 9.49 50.10
C LYS A 6 -21.52 10.69 50.31
N THR A 7 -22.31 10.55 51.36
CA THR A 7 -23.45 11.35 51.78
C THR A 7 -23.01 12.65 52.46
N LEU A 8 -23.74 13.74 52.21
CA LEU A 8 -23.81 14.94 53.05
C LEU A 8 -24.23 14.59 54.49
N PRO A 9 -23.91 15.42 55.48
CA PRO A 9 -24.75 15.61 56.66
C PRO A 9 -25.61 16.87 56.53
N GLU A 10 -26.89 16.68 56.85
CA GLU A 10 -27.91 17.67 57.18
C GLU A 10 -27.61 18.41 58.50
N ALA A 11 -28.06 19.67 58.53
CA ALA A 11 -28.62 20.45 59.64
C ALA A 11 -28.15 20.21 61.09
N GLN A 12 -27.57 21.26 61.68
CA GLN A 12 -27.87 21.67 63.05
C GLN A 12 -28.28 23.15 63.03
N GLU A 13 -29.59 23.40 63.03
CA GLU A 13 -30.17 24.61 63.58
C GLU A 13 -30.25 24.41 65.09
N ASP A 14 -29.32 24.99 65.85
CA ASP A 14 -29.46 25.14 67.29
C ASP A 14 -30.15 26.48 67.56
N ASN A 15 -31.44 26.36 67.88
CA ASN A 15 -32.19 27.34 68.66
C ASN A 15 -31.59 27.37 70.07
N ASP A 16 -31.12 28.54 70.51
CA ASP A 16 -31.03 28.86 71.92
C ASP A 16 -31.60 30.27 72.15
N ASP A 17 -32.87 30.27 72.54
CA ASP A 17 -33.49 31.31 73.35
C ASP A 17 -32.85 31.30 74.74
N HIS A 18 -32.26 32.41 75.18
CA HIS A 18 -32.42 32.89 76.56
C HIS A 18 -31.95 34.34 76.75
N ASP A 19 -32.94 35.22 76.85
CA ASP A 19 -33.20 36.24 77.87
C ASP A 19 -32.09 36.76 78.82
N HIS A 20 -32.30 38.04 79.17
CA HIS A 20 -31.67 38.89 80.21
C HIS A 20 -30.40 39.63 79.76
N ASP A 21 -30.24 40.95 79.88
CA ASP A 21 -30.97 42.01 80.56
C ASP A 21 -30.66 43.35 79.87
N SER A 22 -31.67 44.21 79.71
CA SER A 22 -31.50 45.64 79.46
C SER A 22 -32.20 46.40 80.58
N PRO A 23 -31.52 47.27 81.35
CA PRO A 23 -32.21 48.24 82.18
C PRO A 23 -32.33 49.58 81.45
N THR A 24 -33.58 49.86 81.10
CA THR A 24 -34.31 51.10 81.48
C THR A 24 -33.62 52.45 81.28
N SER A 25 -34.05 53.15 80.23
CA SER A 25 -34.17 54.61 80.22
C SER A 25 -35.35 55.03 81.10
N THR A 26 -35.09 55.80 82.15
CA THR A 26 -36.13 56.53 82.89
C THR A 26 -35.86 58.02 82.77
N GLU A 27 -36.83 58.72 82.21
CA GLU A 27 -36.93 60.17 82.17
C GLU A 27 -36.92 60.75 83.58
N ILE A 28 -36.10 61.78 83.82
CA ILE A 28 -36.31 62.72 84.93
C ILE A 28 -36.17 64.13 84.39
N SER A 29 -37.28 64.86 84.51
CA SER A 29 -37.40 66.28 84.22
C SER A 29 -37.38 67.09 85.52
N THR A 30 -37.03 68.37 85.36
CA THR A 30 -37.22 69.54 86.25
C THR A 30 -36.10 69.93 87.24
N ASN A 31 -35.41 71.02 86.86
CA ASN A 31 -35.25 72.30 87.57
C ASN A 31 -34.84 72.28 89.06
N LEU A 32 -33.78 73.03 89.44
CA LEU A 32 -33.87 74.40 89.99
C LEU A 32 -32.50 74.96 90.48
N LEU A 33 -32.07 76.07 89.86
CA LEU A 33 -31.36 77.28 90.37
C LEU A 33 -29.96 77.26 91.04
N HIS A 34 -29.09 78.04 90.37
CA HIS A 34 -28.30 79.21 90.83
C HIS A 34 -26.81 79.11 91.25
N ALA A 35 -26.02 79.85 90.45
CA ALA A 35 -24.99 80.86 90.82
C ALA A 35 -23.50 80.44 90.93
N GLU A 36 -22.78 80.60 89.80
CA GLU A 36 -21.55 81.37 89.52
C GLU A 36 -20.49 81.69 90.61
N PRO A 37 -19.23 82.09 90.26
CA PRO A 37 -18.56 82.18 88.94
C PRO A 37 -17.06 81.73 88.94
N GLU A 38 -16.37 81.96 87.80
CA GLU A 38 -14.92 82.28 87.63
C GLU A 38 -14.13 81.49 86.56
N TYR A 39 -14.32 81.92 85.31
CA TYR A 39 -13.29 82.44 84.40
C TYR A 39 -11.85 81.90 84.52
N LEU A 40 -11.55 80.77 83.85
CA LEU A 40 -10.19 80.48 83.33
C LEU A 40 -10.10 79.47 82.15
N HIS A 41 -11.22 79.00 81.57
CA HIS A 41 -11.18 77.88 80.58
C HIS A 41 -11.96 78.07 79.27
N LEU A 42 -12.27 79.30 78.86
CA LEU A 42 -13.00 79.54 77.60
C LEU A 42 -12.25 79.06 76.33
N PRO A 43 -10.91 79.19 76.20
CA PRO A 43 -10.17 78.62 75.06
C PRO A 43 -10.11 77.09 75.06
N LYS A 44 -10.21 76.46 76.25
CA LYS A 44 -10.09 75.01 76.45
C LYS A 44 -11.37 74.27 76.07
N LEU A 45 -12.53 74.89 76.30
CA LEU A 45 -13.84 74.37 75.90
C LEU A 45 -14.02 74.42 74.38
N LEU A 46 -13.64 75.51 73.71
CA LEU A 46 -13.69 75.61 72.25
C LEU A 46 -12.74 74.62 71.56
N ALA A 47 -11.51 74.46 72.07
CA ALA A 47 -10.57 73.46 71.56
C ALA A 47 -11.07 72.01 71.78
N MET A 48 -11.77 71.76 72.89
CA MET A 48 -12.38 70.46 73.16
C MET A 48 -13.56 70.18 72.23
N GLU A 49 -14.41 71.17 71.96
CA GLU A 49 -15.52 71.08 71.00
C GLU A 49 -15.04 70.86 69.56
N GLU A 50 -14.00 71.56 69.12
CA GLU A 50 -13.35 71.32 67.82
C GLU A 50 -12.76 69.90 67.73
N SER A 51 -12.12 69.40 68.79
CA SER A 51 -11.59 68.03 68.83
C SER A 51 -12.69 66.97 68.77
N LEU A 52 -13.84 67.24 69.39
CA LEU A 52 -14.99 66.33 69.43
C LEU A 52 -15.67 66.27 68.05
N ASN A 53 -15.79 67.43 67.38
CA ASN A 53 -16.27 67.51 66.00
C ASN A 53 -15.33 66.78 65.01
N LEU A 54 -14.01 66.89 65.20
CA LEU A 54 -13.03 66.16 64.38
C LEU A 54 -13.16 64.65 64.56
N LEU A 55 -13.20 64.16 65.81
CA LEU A 55 -13.41 62.73 66.10
C LEU A 55 -14.74 62.21 65.55
N GLN A 56 -15.80 63.03 65.59
CA GLN A 56 -17.09 62.66 65.05
C GLN A 56 -17.08 62.62 63.52
N HIS A 57 -16.32 63.51 62.87
CA HIS A 57 -16.08 63.45 61.44
C HIS A 57 -15.30 62.20 61.03
N GLU A 58 -14.17 61.92 61.70
CA GLU A 58 -13.36 60.72 61.46
C GLU A 58 -14.16 59.43 61.69
N ARG A 59 -14.99 59.38 62.74
CA ARG A 59 -15.87 58.25 63.01
C ARG A 59 -16.93 58.08 61.91
N ASN A 60 -17.55 59.17 61.46
CA ASN A 60 -18.53 59.09 60.38
C ASN A 60 -17.87 58.67 59.05
N GLU A 61 -16.65 59.13 58.78
CA GLU A 61 -15.86 58.71 57.61
C GLU A 61 -15.42 57.24 57.70
N ALA A 62 -15.06 56.76 58.89
CA ALA A 62 -14.77 55.34 59.11
C ALA A 62 -16.02 54.47 58.88
N VAL A 63 -17.19 54.93 59.34
CA VAL A 63 -18.47 54.24 59.12
C VAL A 63 -18.84 54.20 57.64
N THR A 64 -18.64 55.28 56.88
CA THR A 64 -18.91 55.26 55.42
C THR A 64 -17.96 54.30 54.70
N ARG A 65 -16.65 54.34 54.99
CA ARG A 65 -15.67 53.38 54.43
C ARG A 65 -16.00 51.93 54.78
N TYR A 66 -16.48 51.66 55.99
CA TYR A 66 -16.91 50.32 56.42
C TYR A 66 -18.16 49.86 55.66
N SER A 67 -19.16 50.74 55.52
CA SER A 67 -20.36 50.47 54.71
C SER A 67 -20.00 50.17 53.24
N ASP A 68 -19.09 50.94 52.65
CA ASP A 68 -18.67 50.73 51.27
C ASP A 68 -17.86 49.44 51.11
N SER A 69 -17.06 49.06 52.11
CA SER A 69 -16.37 47.76 52.15
C SER A 69 -17.35 46.59 52.22
N ILE A 70 -18.43 46.69 53.00
CA ILE A 70 -19.48 45.66 53.06
C ILE A 70 -20.14 45.49 51.69
N LYS A 71 -20.49 46.59 51.01
CA LYS A 71 -21.08 46.53 49.67
C LYS A 71 -20.15 45.82 48.69
N PHE A 72 -18.87 46.17 48.72
CA PHE A 72 -17.86 45.53 47.88
C PHE A 72 -17.72 44.03 48.17
N ILE A 73 -17.70 43.62 49.44
CA ILE A 73 -17.67 42.20 49.84
C ILE A 73 -18.93 41.46 49.34
N ALA A 74 -20.11 42.09 49.40
CA ALA A 74 -21.36 41.52 48.92
C ALA A 74 -21.39 41.40 47.37
N GLU A 75 -20.74 42.31 46.65
CA GLU A 75 -20.54 42.20 45.20
C GLU A 75 -19.56 41.08 44.85
N LEU A 76 -18.40 41.04 45.49
CA LEU A 76 -17.42 39.96 45.32
C LEU A 76 -18.01 38.58 45.64
N SER A 77 -18.86 38.48 46.66
CA SER A 77 -19.54 37.23 47.01
C SER A 77 -20.49 36.78 45.90
N ARG A 78 -21.26 37.72 45.32
CA ARG A 78 -22.13 37.43 44.17
C ARG A 78 -21.34 37.00 42.94
N GLU A 79 -20.20 37.65 42.67
CA GLU A 79 -19.30 37.26 41.57
C GLU A 79 -18.70 35.89 41.80
N ARG A 80 -18.21 35.60 43.01
CA ARG A 80 -17.70 34.28 43.38
C ARG A 80 -18.76 33.20 43.17
N ASP A 81 -19.97 33.42 43.66
CA ASP A 81 -21.06 32.43 43.54
C ASP A 81 -21.46 32.22 42.07
N SER A 82 -21.45 33.29 41.27
CA SER A 82 -21.65 33.20 39.81
C SER A 82 -20.54 32.40 39.12
N LEU A 83 -19.27 32.59 39.51
CA LEU A 83 -18.15 31.84 38.98
C LEU A 83 -18.19 30.38 39.42
N GLN A 84 -18.55 30.11 40.67
CA GLN A 84 -18.73 28.75 41.20
C GLN A 84 -19.77 27.98 40.40
N ASN A 85 -20.92 28.60 40.10
CA ASN A 85 -21.96 27.99 39.27
C ASN A 85 -21.46 27.74 37.86
N ARG A 86 -20.74 28.69 37.27
CA ARG A 86 -20.18 28.54 35.92
C ARG A 86 -19.14 27.42 35.84
N ILE A 87 -18.33 27.26 36.88
CA ILE A 87 -17.39 26.13 37.00
C ILE A 87 -18.18 24.82 37.06
N GLY A 88 -19.22 24.73 37.89
CA GLY A 88 -20.06 23.53 37.98
C GLY A 88 -20.74 23.16 36.66
N GLU A 89 -21.23 24.14 35.89
CA GLU A 89 -21.77 23.94 34.54
C GLU A 89 -20.72 23.37 33.59
N VAL A 90 -19.51 23.96 33.57
CA VAL A 90 -18.42 23.51 32.72
C VAL A 90 -18.00 22.09 33.11
N GLU A 91 -17.84 21.79 34.40
CA GLU A 91 -17.50 20.46 34.91
C GLU A 91 -18.57 19.40 34.57
N ALA A 92 -19.84 19.77 34.52
CA ALA A 92 -20.91 18.88 34.09
C ALA A 92 -20.80 18.56 32.60
N VAL A 93 -20.61 19.59 31.76
CA VAL A 93 -20.45 19.44 30.30
C VAL A 93 -19.18 18.67 29.96
N THR A 94 -18.08 18.88 30.69
CA THR A 94 -16.85 18.11 30.46
C THR A 94 -17.04 16.64 30.81
N ARG A 95 -17.70 16.33 31.94
CA ARG A 95 -18.00 14.93 32.32
C ARG A 95 -18.93 14.23 31.32
N GLU A 96 -19.94 14.93 30.82
CA GLU A 96 -20.83 14.40 29.77
C GLU A 96 -20.04 14.08 28.50
N LYS A 97 -19.20 15.03 28.04
CA LYS A 97 -18.34 14.80 26.87
C LYS A 97 -17.35 13.66 27.09
N GLU A 98 -16.74 13.55 28.26
CA GLU A 98 -15.84 12.44 28.60
C GLU A 98 -16.56 11.08 28.54
N ALA A 99 -17.80 11.00 29.03
CA ALA A 99 -18.61 9.79 28.93
C ALA A 99 -18.95 9.44 27.47
N ASP A 100 -19.34 10.44 26.67
CA ASP A 100 -19.61 10.24 25.24
C ASP A 100 -18.35 9.78 24.48
N PHE A 101 -17.18 10.34 24.81
CA PHE A 101 -15.91 9.90 24.24
C PHE A 101 -15.60 8.45 24.65
N ALA A 102 -15.85 8.05 25.90
CA ALA A 102 -15.64 6.67 26.33
C ALA A 102 -16.52 5.68 25.53
N ILE A 103 -17.80 6.02 25.30
CA ILE A 103 -18.71 5.19 24.51
C ILE A 103 -18.23 5.09 23.06
N ARG A 104 -17.89 6.22 22.41
CA ARG A 104 -17.37 6.22 21.04
C ARG A 104 -16.08 5.40 20.89
N MET A 105 -15.18 5.48 21.88
CA MET A 105 -13.94 4.71 21.88
C MET A 105 -14.22 3.20 21.97
N ASP A 106 -15.16 2.78 22.82
CA ASP A 106 -15.53 1.36 22.93
C ASP A 106 -16.18 0.83 21.65
N GLU A 107 -17.03 1.63 20.99
CA GLU A 107 -17.62 1.32 19.69
C GLU A 107 -16.52 1.18 18.61
N GLU A 108 -15.60 2.12 18.52
CA GLU A 108 -14.48 2.07 17.56
C GLU A 108 -13.59 0.84 17.80
N VAL A 109 -13.29 0.51 19.06
CA VAL A 109 -12.54 -0.70 19.41
C VAL A 109 -13.30 -1.96 19.02
N SER A 110 -14.62 -1.99 19.17
CA SER A 110 -15.47 -3.11 18.73
C SER A 110 -15.43 -3.27 17.22
N GLU A 111 -15.55 -2.18 16.45
CA GLU A 111 -15.46 -2.19 14.99
C GLU A 111 -14.07 -2.61 14.50
N ARG A 112 -13.00 -2.06 15.08
CA ARG A 112 -11.62 -2.51 14.77
C ARG A 112 -11.42 -4.00 15.02
N LYS A 113 -12.03 -4.56 16.08
CA LYS A 113 -12.00 -6.00 16.34
C LYS A 113 -12.76 -6.81 15.28
N LYS A 114 -13.88 -6.31 14.75
CA LYS A 114 -14.62 -6.96 13.65
C LYS A 114 -13.80 -6.93 12.36
N LEU A 115 -13.29 -5.76 11.98
CA LEU A 115 -12.42 -5.60 10.81
C LEU A 115 -11.16 -6.46 10.92
N GLY A 116 -10.56 -6.54 12.11
CA GLY A 116 -9.40 -7.40 12.35
C GLY A 116 -9.68 -8.88 12.08
N LYS A 117 -10.89 -9.37 12.43
CA LYS A 117 -11.31 -10.74 12.09
C LYS A 117 -11.52 -10.91 10.59
N GLU A 118 -12.08 -9.92 9.91
CA GLU A 118 -12.32 -9.98 8.47
C GLU A 118 -11.00 -9.96 7.67
N ILE A 119 -10.05 -9.11 8.07
CA ILE A 119 -8.69 -9.07 7.53
C ILE A 119 -8.01 -10.43 7.69
N GLU A 120 -8.18 -11.10 8.83
CA GLU A 120 -7.60 -12.42 9.06
C GLU A 120 -8.21 -13.48 8.13
N VAL A 121 -9.52 -13.45 7.91
CA VAL A 121 -10.19 -14.34 6.93
C VAL A 121 -9.66 -14.08 5.51
N TYR A 122 -9.49 -12.82 5.10
CA TYR A 122 -8.91 -12.50 3.79
C TYR A 122 -7.45 -12.94 3.70
N ARG A 123 -6.67 -12.80 4.77
CA ARG A 123 -5.29 -13.28 4.84
C ARG A 123 -5.21 -14.79 4.61
N GLU A 124 -5.98 -15.57 5.37
CA GLU A 124 -6.04 -17.03 5.20
C GLU A 124 -6.45 -17.43 3.78
N ARG A 125 -7.42 -16.72 3.19
CA ARG A 125 -7.85 -16.96 1.80
C ARG A 125 -6.75 -16.63 0.78
N ILE A 126 -6.00 -15.55 0.99
CA ILE A 126 -4.87 -15.19 0.13
C ILE A 126 -3.79 -16.27 0.23
N GLU A 127 -3.45 -16.71 1.44
CA GLU A 127 -2.47 -17.78 1.67
C GLU A 127 -2.88 -19.11 0.99
N ASP A 128 -4.15 -19.50 1.06
CA ASP A 128 -4.67 -20.68 0.34
C ASP A 128 -4.56 -20.54 -1.18
N MET A 129 -4.88 -19.34 -1.72
CA MET A 129 -4.75 -19.06 -3.15
C MET A 129 -3.28 -19.03 -3.61
N GLU A 130 -2.37 -18.53 -2.78
CA GLU A 130 -0.92 -18.55 -3.03
C GLU A 130 -0.37 -19.97 -3.02
N MET A 131 -0.78 -20.81 -2.06
CA MET A 131 -0.41 -22.24 -2.05
C MET A 131 -0.89 -22.96 -3.30
N LYS A 132 -2.13 -22.73 -3.74
CA LYS A 132 -2.67 -23.32 -4.99
C LYS A 132 -1.93 -22.83 -6.22
N ARG A 133 -1.60 -21.53 -6.27
CA ARG A 133 -0.80 -20.95 -7.34
C ARG A 133 0.57 -21.61 -7.42
N GLU A 134 1.25 -21.77 -6.28
CA GLU A 134 2.57 -22.42 -6.20
C GLU A 134 2.53 -23.88 -6.66
N GLN A 135 1.49 -24.63 -6.29
CA GLN A 135 1.28 -25.99 -6.79
C GLN A 135 1.06 -26.04 -8.31
N SER A 136 0.23 -25.14 -8.85
CA SER A 136 0.00 -25.04 -10.30
C SER A 136 1.28 -24.68 -11.05
N ASN A 137 2.03 -23.75 -10.48
CA ASN A 137 3.33 -23.28 -10.95
C ASN A 137 4.35 -24.43 -11.06
N GLU A 138 4.45 -25.29 -10.05
CA GLU A 138 5.31 -26.48 -10.09
C GLU A 138 4.92 -27.43 -11.23
N ILE A 139 3.63 -27.62 -11.48
CA ILE A 139 3.13 -28.47 -12.58
C ILE A 139 3.48 -27.85 -13.94
N LEU A 140 3.25 -26.55 -14.11
CA LEU A 140 3.56 -25.84 -15.35
C LEU A 140 5.05 -25.90 -15.67
N PHE A 141 5.92 -25.81 -14.66
CA PHE A 141 7.37 -25.94 -14.84
C PHE A 141 7.76 -27.32 -15.38
N LYS A 142 7.19 -28.40 -14.81
CA LYS A 142 7.41 -29.78 -15.32
C LYS A 142 6.90 -29.94 -16.76
N CYS A 143 5.77 -29.32 -17.09
CA CYS A 143 5.26 -29.29 -18.47
C CYS A 143 6.21 -28.55 -19.42
N PHE A 144 6.74 -27.40 -19.00
CA PHE A 144 7.70 -26.62 -19.77
C PHE A 144 9.00 -27.42 -20.05
N GLU A 145 9.58 -28.04 -19.03
CA GLU A 145 10.76 -28.91 -19.20
C GLU A 145 10.49 -30.06 -20.18
N SER A 146 9.29 -30.65 -20.09
CA SER A 146 8.88 -31.73 -21.01
C SER A 146 8.73 -31.25 -22.45
N LEU A 147 8.08 -30.10 -22.68
CA LEU A 147 7.94 -29.51 -24.02
C LEU A 147 9.30 -29.17 -24.63
N ARG A 148 10.21 -28.63 -23.82
CA ARG A 148 11.56 -28.32 -24.26
C ARG A 148 12.33 -29.56 -24.70
N LEU A 149 12.17 -30.69 -23.99
CA LEU A 149 12.75 -31.97 -24.42
C LEU A 149 12.15 -32.46 -25.74
N VAL A 150 10.83 -32.30 -25.93
CA VAL A 150 10.15 -32.63 -27.19
C VAL A 150 10.68 -31.77 -28.32
N ASN A 151 10.82 -30.46 -28.11
CA ASN A 151 11.36 -29.50 -29.08
C ASN A 151 12.74 -29.97 -29.61
N VAL A 152 13.69 -30.23 -28.71
CA VAL A 152 15.02 -30.76 -29.05
C VAL A 152 14.96 -32.10 -29.80
N SER A 153 14.00 -32.97 -29.45
CA SER A 153 13.82 -34.25 -30.14
C SER A 153 13.31 -34.07 -31.57
N LEU A 154 12.41 -33.12 -31.82
CA LEU A 154 11.87 -32.82 -33.13
C LEU A 154 12.92 -32.17 -34.04
N GLU A 155 13.68 -31.20 -33.52
CA GLU A 155 14.82 -30.61 -34.25
C GLU A 155 15.82 -31.69 -34.69
N ARG A 156 16.11 -32.65 -33.81
CA ARG A 156 16.98 -33.79 -34.14
C ARG A 156 16.39 -34.68 -35.23
N ILE A 157 15.08 -34.93 -35.20
CA ILE A 157 14.39 -35.73 -36.23
C ILE A 157 14.48 -35.01 -37.58
N ILE A 158 14.16 -33.72 -37.63
CA ILE A 158 14.24 -32.87 -38.84
C ILE A 158 15.64 -32.96 -39.43
N ASN A 159 16.69 -32.70 -38.62
CA ASN A 159 18.08 -32.72 -39.08
C ASN A 159 18.52 -34.09 -39.61
N ASN A 160 18.11 -35.19 -38.97
CA ASN A 160 18.45 -36.54 -39.43
C ASN A 160 17.81 -36.90 -40.77
N VAL A 161 16.62 -36.36 -41.06
CA VAL A 161 15.88 -36.64 -42.29
C VAL A 161 16.38 -35.80 -43.46
N ASP A 162 16.76 -34.54 -43.20
CA ASP A 162 17.20 -33.61 -44.25
C ASP A 162 18.59 -33.96 -44.83
N GLY A 163 19.34 -34.86 -44.18
CA GLY A 163 20.64 -35.34 -44.66
C GLY A 163 21.76 -34.29 -44.62
N GLU A 164 21.47 -33.08 -44.16
CA GLU A 164 22.43 -32.02 -43.93
C GLU A 164 23.21 -32.35 -42.65
N LYS A 165 24.48 -32.71 -42.80
CA LYS A 165 25.40 -32.88 -41.67
C LYS A 165 25.65 -31.50 -41.05
N THR A 166 24.76 -31.07 -40.17
CA THR A 166 25.08 -30.03 -39.21
C THR A 166 25.96 -30.69 -38.15
N ASP A 167 27.23 -30.29 -38.14
CA ASP A 167 28.19 -30.68 -37.11
C ASP A 167 27.56 -30.50 -35.72
N ASP A 168 27.74 -31.52 -34.88
CA ASP A 168 27.40 -31.61 -33.45
C ASP A 168 27.60 -30.27 -32.73
N LYS A 169 26.61 -29.39 -32.79
CA LYS A 169 26.52 -28.23 -31.92
C LYS A 169 25.65 -28.69 -30.78
N ASP A 170 26.32 -29.04 -29.68
CA ASP A 170 25.74 -29.20 -28.36
C ASP A 170 24.51 -28.30 -28.25
N VAL A 171 23.34 -28.94 -28.22
CA VAL A 171 22.06 -28.28 -27.99
C VAL A 171 22.17 -27.64 -26.62
N LYS A 172 22.62 -26.40 -26.64
CA LYS A 172 22.85 -25.61 -25.45
C LYS A 172 21.48 -25.44 -24.85
N PHE A 173 21.24 -26.07 -23.69
CA PHE A 173 20.12 -25.76 -22.83
C PHE A 173 20.20 -24.25 -22.55
N SER A 174 19.57 -23.44 -23.40
CA SER A 174 19.28 -22.03 -23.22
C SER A 174 18.78 -21.86 -21.79
N LYS A 175 19.68 -21.38 -20.93
CA LYS A 175 19.47 -20.79 -19.63
C LYS A 175 18.26 -21.35 -18.86
N CYS A 176 18.54 -22.27 -17.93
CA CYS A 176 17.63 -22.60 -16.83
C CYS A 176 17.03 -21.31 -16.28
N ILE A 177 15.71 -21.17 -16.39
CA ILE A 177 14.96 -20.09 -15.78
C ILE A 177 15.26 -20.19 -14.28
N LYS A 178 15.72 -19.09 -13.69
CA LYS A 178 15.87 -19.02 -12.23
C LYS A 178 14.47 -19.02 -11.65
N GLU A 179 14.26 -19.73 -10.54
CA GLU A 179 13.00 -19.87 -9.79
C GLU A 179 12.30 -18.53 -9.41
N SER A 180 12.85 -17.35 -9.73
CA SER A 180 12.31 -16.07 -9.30
C SER A 180 11.34 -15.36 -10.26
N ASP A 181 11.11 -15.87 -11.48
CA ASP A 181 10.24 -15.20 -12.49
C ASP A 181 8.96 -16.02 -12.80
N PHE A 182 8.29 -16.54 -11.77
CA PHE A 182 7.04 -17.30 -11.92
C PHE A 182 5.87 -16.51 -12.53
N MET A 183 5.97 -15.18 -12.60
CA MET A 183 4.92 -14.31 -13.13
C MET A 183 4.74 -14.40 -14.67
N CYS A 184 5.65 -15.06 -15.39
CA CYS A 184 5.57 -15.19 -16.85
C CYS A 184 5.58 -16.64 -17.37
N LEU A 185 5.51 -17.64 -16.48
CA LEU A 185 5.69 -19.04 -16.88
C LEU A 185 4.60 -19.53 -17.86
N GLU A 186 3.37 -19.01 -17.75
CA GLU A 186 2.26 -19.36 -18.65
C GLU A 186 2.47 -18.82 -20.08
N LEU A 187 3.00 -17.60 -20.21
CA LEU A 187 3.34 -17.01 -21.51
C LEU A 187 4.50 -17.77 -22.16
N GLU A 188 5.55 -18.06 -21.40
CA GLU A 188 6.71 -18.83 -21.88
C GLU A 188 6.34 -20.26 -22.27
N LEU A 189 5.45 -20.91 -21.51
CA LEU A 189 4.92 -22.23 -21.85
C LEU A 189 4.16 -22.20 -23.18
N ASN A 190 3.35 -21.16 -23.40
CA ASN A 190 2.60 -21.01 -24.64
C ASN A 190 3.51 -20.76 -25.86
N GLU A 191 4.57 -19.96 -25.69
CA GLU A 191 5.59 -19.77 -26.74
C GLU A 191 6.29 -21.09 -27.09
N GLU A 192 6.69 -21.88 -26.09
CA GLU A 192 7.34 -23.17 -26.30
C GLU A 192 6.38 -24.19 -26.94
N LEU A 193 5.10 -24.18 -26.56
CA LEU A 193 4.07 -25.02 -27.16
C LEU A 193 3.86 -24.70 -28.65
N LEU A 194 3.85 -23.40 -29.01
CA LEU A 194 3.78 -22.96 -30.40
C LEU A 194 5.03 -23.40 -31.19
N ALA A 195 6.22 -23.33 -30.57
CA ALA A 195 7.45 -23.80 -31.19
C ALA A 195 7.42 -25.32 -31.46
N VAL A 196 6.99 -26.13 -30.48
CA VAL A 196 6.80 -27.57 -30.63
C VAL A 196 5.79 -27.89 -31.73
N THR A 197 4.66 -27.18 -31.78
CA THR A 197 3.63 -27.39 -32.81
C THR A 197 4.19 -27.12 -34.21
N ARG A 198 4.91 -26.01 -34.38
CA ARG A 198 5.57 -25.67 -35.65
C ARG A 198 6.58 -26.74 -36.07
N LEU A 199 7.46 -27.16 -35.16
CA LEU A 199 8.47 -28.19 -35.44
C LEU A 199 7.85 -29.55 -35.70
N THR A 200 6.71 -29.86 -35.08
CA THR A 200 6.00 -31.12 -35.35
C THR A 200 5.50 -31.16 -36.79
N LEU A 201 4.92 -30.05 -37.27
CA LEU A 201 4.48 -29.93 -38.67
C LEU A 201 5.65 -30.03 -39.64
N GLU A 202 6.76 -29.34 -39.35
CA GLU A 202 7.98 -29.40 -40.17
C GLU A 202 8.60 -30.80 -40.19
N ALA A 203 8.67 -31.48 -39.04
CA ALA A 203 9.14 -32.85 -38.95
C ALA A 203 8.24 -33.82 -39.73
N GLU A 204 6.92 -33.65 -39.68
CA GLU A 204 5.96 -34.44 -40.44
C GLU A 204 6.16 -34.26 -41.95
N GLU A 205 6.30 -33.02 -42.41
CA GLU A 205 6.56 -32.68 -43.81
C GLU A 205 7.85 -33.35 -44.30
N LYS A 206 8.97 -33.15 -43.59
CA LYS A 206 10.27 -33.74 -43.95
C LYS A 206 10.24 -35.26 -43.98
N VAL A 207 9.60 -35.89 -43.00
CA VAL A 207 9.45 -37.36 -42.96
C VAL A 207 8.62 -37.85 -44.15
N ASN A 208 7.59 -37.12 -44.56
CA ASN A 208 6.78 -37.48 -45.72
C ASN A 208 7.58 -37.33 -47.03
N GLU A 209 8.33 -36.23 -47.20
CA GLU A 209 9.23 -36.04 -48.34
C GLU A 209 10.25 -37.20 -48.45
N PHE A 210 10.87 -37.59 -47.35
CA PHE A 210 11.81 -38.71 -47.30
C PHE A 210 11.13 -40.04 -47.67
N LYS A 211 9.94 -40.32 -47.14
CA LYS A 211 9.16 -41.52 -47.52
C LYS A 211 8.84 -41.54 -49.01
N GLU A 212 8.47 -40.40 -49.60
CA GLU A 212 8.21 -40.31 -51.04
C GLU A 212 9.46 -40.56 -51.88
N LEU A 213 10.61 -39.99 -51.50
CA LEU A 213 11.89 -40.23 -52.16
C LEU A 213 12.27 -41.71 -52.10
N ARG A 214 12.17 -42.35 -50.92
CA ARG A 214 12.42 -43.78 -50.77
C ARG A 214 11.46 -44.65 -51.59
N ASN A 215 10.20 -44.25 -51.73
CA ASN A 215 9.22 -44.95 -52.56
C ASN A 215 9.49 -44.77 -54.07
N LYS A 216 10.01 -43.61 -54.50
CA LYS A 216 10.46 -43.40 -55.88
C LYS A 216 11.66 -44.29 -56.19
N GLU A 217 12.70 -44.25 -55.34
CA GLU A 217 13.90 -45.08 -55.49
C GLU A 217 13.57 -46.59 -55.47
N LYS A 218 12.67 -47.03 -54.59
CA LYS A 218 12.19 -48.41 -54.57
C LYS A 218 11.55 -48.82 -55.89
N ARG A 219 10.65 -47.99 -56.45
CA ARG A 219 10.01 -48.25 -57.75
C ARG A 219 11.02 -48.31 -58.89
N GLU A 220 12.03 -47.43 -58.88
CA GLU A 220 13.11 -47.43 -59.86
C GLU A 220 13.96 -48.72 -59.77
N LEU A 221 14.31 -49.15 -58.55
CA LEU A 221 15.03 -50.42 -58.34
C LEU A 221 14.17 -51.63 -58.73
N GLU A 222 12.88 -51.65 -58.40
CA GLU A 222 11.94 -52.69 -58.83
C GLU A 222 11.86 -52.77 -60.35
N ASN A 223 11.73 -51.63 -61.04
CA ASN A 223 11.73 -51.57 -62.51
C ASN A 223 13.06 -52.07 -63.10
N SER A 224 14.18 -51.69 -62.48
CA SER A 224 15.53 -52.15 -62.88
C SER A 224 15.68 -53.67 -62.70
N VAL A 225 15.20 -54.23 -61.59
CA VAL A 225 15.20 -55.68 -61.35
C VAL A 225 14.33 -56.39 -62.38
N VAL A 226 13.11 -55.91 -62.65
CA VAL A 226 12.23 -56.51 -63.68
C VAL A 226 12.93 -56.50 -65.04
N SER A 227 13.49 -55.36 -65.46
CA SER A 227 14.23 -55.23 -66.72
C SER A 227 15.42 -56.19 -66.80
N LEU A 228 16.22 -56.30 -65.73
CA LEU A 228 17.34 -57.25 -65.66
C LEU A 228 16.87 -58.71 -65.70
N THR A 229 15.72 -59.03 -65.10
CA THR A 229 15.17 -60.40 -65.16
C THR A 229 14.64 -60.76 -66.54
N GLU A 230 14.06 -59.80 -67.27
CA GLU A 230 13.66 -59.96 -68.66
C GLU A 230 14.87 -60.15 -69.57
N GLU A 231 15.91 -59.31 -69.44
CA GLU A 231 17.16 -59.46 -70.19
C GLU A 231 17.84 -60.82 -69.89
N ASN A 232 17.84 -61.26 -68.63
CA ASN A 232 18.37 -62.57 -68.25
C ASN A 232 17.52 -63.73 -68.84
N ARG A 233 16.20 -63.56 -68.94
CA ARG A 233 15.31 -64.52 -69.62
C ARG A 233 15.58 -64.58 -71.13
N ASP A 234 15.79 -63.43 -71.76
CA ASP A 234 16.07 -63.33 -73.19
C ASP A 234 17.44 -63.91 -73.54
N THR A 235 18.48 -63.57 -72.77
CA THR A 235 19.81 -64.18 -72.90
C THR A 235 19.78 -65.69 -72.67
N ASN A 236 19.03 -66.18 -71.68
CA ASN A 236 18.84 -67.62 -71.45
C ASN A 236 18.10 -68.29 -72.63
N SER A 237 17.08 -67.63 -73.20
CA SER A 237 16.37 -68.11 -74.38
C SER A 237 17.29 -68.18 -75.61
N LEU A 238 18.12 -67.15 -75.83
CA LEU A 238 19.15 -67.13 -76.86
C LEU A 238 20.20 -68.24 -76.66
N LEU A 239 20.66 -68.45 -75.42
CA LEU A 239 21.59 -69.54 -75.10
C LEU A 239 20.98 -70.92 -75.39
N ARG A 240 19.70 -71.14 -75.03
CA ARG A 240 18.99 -72.39 -75.37
C ARG A 240 18.87 -72.57 -76.89
N ALA A 241 18.51 -71.52 -77.62
CA ALA A 241 18.43 -71.57 -79.08
C ALA A 241 19.79 -71.89 -79.72
N ALA A 242 20.86 -71.22 -79.27
CA ALA A 242 22.23 -71.47 -79.73
C ALA A 242 22.70 -72.90 -79.38
N LEU A 243 22.36 -73.42 -78.20
CA LEU A 243 22.66 -74.80 -77.82
C LEU A 243 21.91 -75.82 -78.70
N LEU A 244 20.63 -75.59 -78.99
CA LEU A 244 19.84 -76.43 -79.89
C LEU A 244 20.38 -76.39 -81.33
N GLU A 245 20.77 -75.21 -81.82
CA GLU A 245 21.39 -75.06 -83.15
C GLU A 245 22.74 -75.78 -83.21
N LYS A 246 23.58 -75.62 -82.18
CA LYS A 246 24.84 -76.37 -82.03
C LYS A 246 24.59 -77.88 -82.06
N GLU A 247 23.63 -78.38 -81.28
CA GLU A 247 23.33 -79.82 -81.21
C GLU A 247 22.76 -80.34 -82.55
N ALA A 248 21.94 -79.54 -83.25
CA ALA A 248 21.46 -79.85 -84.58
C ALA A 248 22.60 -79.91 -85.61
N VAL A 249 23.56 -79.00 -85.56
CA VAL A 249 24.76 -79.00 -86.41
C VAL A 249 25.67 -80.20 -86.08
N GLU A 250 25.85 -80.52 -84.80
CA GLU A 250 26.61 -81.70 -84.36
C GLU A 250 25.95 -83.02 -84.82
N LYS A 251 24.61 -83.11 -84.78
CA LYS A 251 23.86 -84.26 -85.32
C LYS A 251 23.97 -84.38 -86.84
N ARG A 252 24.05 -83.26 -87.57
CA ARG A 252 24.27 -83.22 -89.04
C ARG A 252 25.71 -83.57 -89.43
N LEU A 253 26.68 -83.38 -88.53
CA LEU A 253 28.10 -83.68 -88.74
C LEU A 253 28.50 -84.96 -88.00
N LYS A 254 28.03 -86.13 -88.44
CA LYS A 254 28.45 -87.43 -87.89
C LYS A 254 29.61 -88.02 -88.71
N VAL A 255 30.71 -87.27 -88.87
CA VAL A 255 31.93 -87.67 -89.62
C VAL A 255 33.21 -87.16 -88.89
N ASN A 256 34.37 -87.75 -89.20
CA ASN A 256 35.67 -87.72 -88.50
C ASN A 256 36.22 -86.31 -88.08
N SER A 257 37.06 -86.27 -87.03
CA SER A 257 37.36 -85.09 -86.18
C SER A 257 37.92 -83.84 -86.88
N GLU A 258 38.69 -83.99 -87.96
CA GLU A 258 39.37 -82.86 -88.63
C GLU A 258 38.41 -82.05 -89.54
N GLN A 259 37.51 -82.72 -90.25
CA GLN A 259 36.54 -82.09 -91.16
C GLN A 259 35.37 -81.43 -90.42
N LYS A 260 35.07 -81.89 -89.20
CA LYS A 260 34.13 -81.23 -88.27
C LYS A 260 34.52 -79.80 -87.95
N ARG A 261 35.83 -79.55 -87.72
CA ARG A 261 36.32 -78.23 -87.26
C ARG A 261 36.18 -77.15 -88.33
N VAL A 262 36.44 -77.50 -89.60
CA VAL A 262 36.36 -76.58 -90.74
C VAL A 262 34.90 -76.29 -91.12
N ALA A 263 34.02 -77.29 -91.08
CA ALA A 263 32.59 -77.11 -91.36
C ALA A 263 31.85 -76.31 -90.27
N LEU A 264 32.20 -76.52 -88.99
CA LEU A 264 31.68 -75.72 -87.87
C LEU A 264 32.06 -74.24 -87.99
N LEU A 265 33.30 -73.94 -88.43
CA LEU A 265 33.77 -72.57 -88.62
C LEU A 265 33.03 -71.84 -89.76
N GLN A 266 32.79 -72.51 -90.90
CA GLN A 266 32.04 -71.91 -92.01
C GLN A 266 30.55 -71.71 -91.72
N ILE A 267 29.95 -72.56 -90.87
CA ILE A 267 28.56 -72.39 -90.44
C ILE A 267 28.45 -71.29 -89.39
N ALA A 268 29.41 -71.18 -88.46
CA ALA A 268 29.49 -70.07 -87.52
C ALA A 268 29.68 -68.72 -88.26
N GLU A 269 30.47 -68.70 -89.33
CA GLU A 269 30.69 -67.52 -90.19
C GLU A 269 29.39 -67.09 -90.93
N ARG A 270 28.58 -68.05 -91.40
CA ARG A 270 27.26 -67.77 -92.00
C ARG A 270 26.17 -67.45 -90.98
N GLY A 271 26.22 -68.04 -89.79
CA GLY A 271 25.31 -67.74 -88.68
C GLY A 271 25.50 -66.30 -88.21
N LEU A 272 26.75 -65.87 -88.02
CA LEU A 272 27.11 -64.52 -87.57
C LEU A 272 26.68 -63.42 -88.58
N GLN A 273 26.70 -63.71 -89.89
CA GLN A 273 26.14 -62.83 -90.93
C GLN A 273 24.60 -62.74 -90.91
N ARG A 274 23.92 -63.76 -90.39
CA ARG A 274 22.46 -63.86 -90.36
C ARG A 274 21.83 -63.26 -89.09
N VAL A 275 22.61 -63.11 -88.00
CA VAL A 275 22.19 -62.43 -86.75
C VAL A 275 22.55 -60.93 -86.73
N GLY A 276 22.91 -60.34 -87.88
CA GLY A 276 22.77 -58.89 -88.09
C GLY A 276 23.65 -58.00 -87.20
N PHE A 277 24.96 -58.23 -87.12
CA PHE A 277 25.90 -57.17 -86.76
C PHE A 277 26.17 -56.28 -87.99
N GLY A 278 25.20 -55.45 -88.34
CA GLY A 278 25.25 -54.54 -89.48
C GLY A 278 24.40 -53.29 -89.23
N PHE A 279 25.08 -52.14 -89.15
CA PHE A 279 24.58 -50.76 -89.22
C PHE A 279 23.15 -50.61 -89.77
N MET A 280 22.25 -49.93 -89.03
CA MET A 280 20.97 -49.47 -89.56
C MET A 280 20.79 -47.96 -89.40
N MET A 281 21.04 -47.27 -90.51
CA MET A 281 20.51 -45.95 -90.85
C MET A 281 19.13 -46.14 -91.49
N GLY A 282 18.10 -45.57 -90.88
CA GLY A 282 16.95 -44.89 -91.49
C GLY A 282 16.06 -45.55 -92.57
N SER A 283 14.74 -45.51 -92.28
CA SER A 283 13.64 -45.06 -93.16
C SER A 283 12.73 -46.11 -93.84
N GLY A 284 11.41 -45.96 -93.60
CA GLY A 284 10.43 -45.82 -94.70
C GLY A 284 9.39 -46.93 -94.98
N ASN A 285 8.28 -46.93 -94.22
CA ASN A 285 6.85 -46.81 -94.64
C ASN A 285 6.17 -47.69 -95.74
N VAL A 286 4.87 -48.00 -95.49
CA VAL A 286 3.72 -48.28 -96.44
C VAL A 286 3.72 -49.64 -97.19
N GLU A 287 2.64 -50.41 -97.44
CA GLU A 287 1.19 -50.50 -97.13
C GLU A 287 0.67 -51.90 -97.54
N GLN A 288 -0.50 -52.26 -97.00
CA GLN A 288 -1.63 -53.02 -97.58
C GLN A 288 -1.49 -54.43 -98.20
N SER A 289 -2.49 -55.23 -97.82
CA SER A 289 -3.45 -55.92 -98.72
C SER A 289 -3.49 -57.44 -98.59
N LEU A 290 -4.58 -57.89 -97.97
CA LEU A 290 -5.58 -58.79 -98.53
C LEU A 290 -5.14 -60.04 -99.34
N GLU A 291 -5.85 -61.11 -98.97
CA GLU A 291 -6.54 -62.08 -99.84
C GLU A 291 -5.98 -63.52 -99.93
N SER A 292 -6.90 -64.43 -99.57
CA SER A 292 -7.22 -65.72 -100.22
C SER A 292 -6.20 -66.86 -100.25
N PHE A 293 -6.68 -68.06 -99.91
CA PHE A 293 -6.88 -69.24 -100.79
C PHE A 293 -7.36 -70.41 -99.90
N SER A 294 -8.58 -70.93 -100.11
CA SER A 294 -8.87 -72.18 -100.87
C SER A 294 -8.11 -73.39 -100.32
N GLY A 295 -8.69 -74.50 -99.86
CA GLY A 295 -10.03 -75.08 -99.99
C GLY A 295 -9.86 -76.61 -99.94
N THR A 296 -10.84 -77.37 -99.45
CA THR A 296 -11.19 -78.71 -99.98
C THR A 296 -12.44 -79.30 -99.32
N LYS A 297 -13.27 -79.86 -100.21
CA LYS A 297 -14.50 -80.66 -100.06
C LYS A 297 -14.51 -81.68 -98.92
N SER A 298 -15.69 -81.99 -98.40
CA SER A 298 -16.16 -83.38 -98.27
C SER A 298 -17.69 -83.43 -98.14
N ASP A 299 -18.26 -84.50 -98.67
CA ASP A 299 -19.65 -84.70 -99.05
C ASP A 299 -20.62 -84.96 -97.88
N SER A 300 -21.80 -84.34 -98.00
CA SER A 300 -23.13 -84.96 -97.97
C SER A 300 -23.23 -86.40 -97.43
N SER A 301 -23.76 -86.59 -96.22
CA SER A 301 -24.72 -87.66 -95.90
C SER A 301 -25.28 -87.52 -94.46
N GLU A 302 -26.54 -87.90 -94.28
CA GLU A 302 -27.27 -88.13 -93.00
C GLU A 302 -28.02 -86.94 -92.36
N CYS A 303 -29.08 -86.51 -93.06
CA CYS A 303 -30.26 -85.94 -92.40
C CYS A 303 -31.00 -87.06 -91.64
N GLU A 304 -31.05 -86.96 -90.31
CA GLU A 304 -32.28 -87.10 -89.48
C GLU A 304 -32.04 -87.04 -87.95
N GLU A 305 -30.79 -87.02 -87.46
CA GLU A 305 -30.49 -86.95 -85.99
C GLU A 305 -30.05 -85.55 -85.47
N GLU A 306 -29.70 -84.61 -86.35
CA GLU A 306 -29.21 -83.26 -85.97
C GLU A 306 -30.33 -82.30 -85.54
N VAL A 307 -31.56 -82.45 -86.06
CA VAL A 307 -32.69 -81.55 -85.76
C VAL A 307 -33.12 -81.66 -84.28
N VAL A 308 -33.03 -82.85 -83.69
CA VAL A 308 -33.36 -83.11 -82.28
C VAL A 308 -32.24 -82.61 -81.33
N SER A 309 -30.98 -82.70 -81.75
CA SER A 309 -29.82 -82.16 -81.00
C SER A 309 -29.74 -80.62 -81.06
N LEU A 310 -30.13 -80.01 -82.18
CA LEU A 310 -30.21 -78.56 -82.32
C LEU A 310 -31.38 -77.99 -81.51
N ALA A 311 -32.56 -78.60 -81.59
CA ALA A 311 -33.74 -78.18 -80.84
C ALA A 311 -33.52 -78.22 -79.31
N SER A 312 -32.90 -79.30 -78.80
CA SER A 312 -32.57 -79.41 -77.37
C SER A 312 -31.50 -78.42 -76.93
N THR A 313 -30.56 -78.05 -77.81
CA THR A 313 -29.56 -77.02 -77.53
C THR A 313 -30.16 -75.63 -77.50
N VAL A 314 -31.05 -75.30 -78.46
CA VAL A 314 -31.80 -74.04 -78.46
C VAL A 314 -32.72 -73.95 -77.23
N GLU A 315 -33.42 -75.02 -76.86
CA GLU A 315 -34.29 -75.04 -75.68
C GLU A 315 -33.49 -74.79 -74.38
N ARG A 316 -32.31 -75.40 -74.25
CA ARG A 316 -31.39 -75.17 -73.12
C ARG A 316 -30.91 -73.73 -73.07
N ILE A 317 -30.53 -73.16 -74.22
CA ILE A 317 -30.11 -71.75 -74.33
C ILE A 317 -31.28 -70.84 -73.94
N MET A 318 -32.50 -71.10 -74.42
CA MET A 318 -33.68 -70.30 -74.07
C MET A 318 -34.03 -70.38 -72.58
N LYS A 319 -33.94 -71.56 -71.97
CA LYS A 319 -34.14 -71.73 -70.52
C LYS A 319 -33.07 -70.96 -69.72
N ASN A 320 -31.81 -71.05 -70.13
CA ASN A 320 -30.71 -70.30 -69.53
C ASN A 320 -30.91 -68.79 -69.65
N LEU A 321 -31.24 -68.28 -70.85
CA LEU A 321 -31.52 -66.87 -71.07
C LEU A 321 -32.72 -66.38 -70.25
N ARG A 322 -33.78 -67.18 -70.10
CA ARG A 322 -34.93 -66.82 -69.24
C ARG A 322 -34.55 -66.74 -67.77
N LEU A 323 -33.73 -67.66 -67.29
CA LEU A 323 -33.20 -67.62 -65.91
C LEU A 323 -32.31 -66.39 -65.71
N GLU A 324 -31.44 -66.08 -66.67
CA GLU A 324 -30.57 -64.92 -66.63
C GLU A 324 -31.35 -63.60 -66.65
N ILE A 325 -32.35 -63.47 -67.53
CA ILE A 325 -33.27 -62.31 -67.55
C ILE A 325 -33.97 -62.15 -66.20
N THR A 326 -34.40 -63.25 -65.58
CA THR A 326 -35.06 -63.20 -64.26
C THR A 326 -34.09 -62.79 -63.16
N LYS A 327 -32.83 -63.27 -63.20
CA LYS A 327 -31.78 -62.91 -62.26
C LYS A 327 -31.39 -61.44 -62.40
N LEU A 328 -31.21 -60.95 -63.63
CA LEU A 328 -30.87 -59.54 -63.91
C LEU A 328 -32.00 -58.60 -63.47
N ARG A 329 -33.27 -58.95 -63.69
CA ARG A 329 -34.41 -58.17 -63.19
C ARG A 329 -34.43 -58.09 -61.67
N ARG A 330 -34.17 -59.20 -60.97
CA ARG A 330 -34.07 -59.20 -59.50
C ARG A 330 -32.92 -58.32 -59.01
N SER A 331 -31.75 -58.43 -59.63
CA SER A 331 -30.58 -57.62 -59.29
C SER A 331 -30.81 -56.13 -59.58
N LEU A 332 -31.52 -55.78 -60.65
CA LEU A 332 -31.92 -54.41 -60.94
C LEU A 332 -32.88 -53.86 -59.88
N GLU A 333 -33.86 -54.66 -59.46
CA GLU A 333 -34.82 -54.26 -58.42
C GLU A 333 -34.15 -54.10 -57.05
N GLU A 334 -33.23 -55.00 -56.69
CA GLU A 334 -32.41 -54.90 -55.49
C GLU A 334 -31.55 -53.62 -55.51
N SER A 335 -30.90 -53.33 -56.64
CA SER A 335 -30.12 -52.09 -56.82
C SER A 335 -30.97 -50.82 -56.72
N ARG A 336 -32.22 -50.84 -57.22
CA ARG A 336 -33.16 -49.73 -57.06
C ARG A 336 -33.54 -49.53 -55.59
N SER A 337 -33.90 -50.60 -54.90
CA SER A 337 -34.21 -50.55 -53.47
C SER A 337 -33.04 -50.02 -52.64
N ASP A 338 -31.81 -50.44 -52.95
CA ASP A 338 -30.61 -49.92 -52.29
C ASP A 338 -30.39 -48.44 -52.59
N THR A 339 -30.66 -48.00 -53.82
CA THR A 339 -30.56 -46.58 -54.21
C THR A 339 -31.60 -45.74 -53.47
N GLU A 340 -32.86 -46.19 -53.37
CA GLU A 340 -33.91 -45.51 -52.60
C GLU A 340 -33.56 -45.43 -51.11
N ARG A 341 -32.99 -46.51 -50.54
CA ARG A 341 -32.52 -46.53 -49.16
C ARG A 341 -31.39 -45.52 -48.94
N LEU A 342 -30.39 -45.49 -49.82
CA LEU A 342 -29.30 -44.51 -49.76
C LEU A 342 -29.83 -43.08 -49.90
N GLN A 343 -30.75 -42.83 -50.83
CA GLN A 343 -31.40 -41.52 -50.98
C GLN A 343 -32.10 -41.09 -49.68
N SER A 344 -32.86 -41.99 -49.05
CA SER A 344 -33.54 -41.68 -47.78
C SER A 344 -32.57 -41.39 -46.63
N LEU A 345 -31.38 -42.01 -46.62
CA LEU A 345 -30.33 -41.72 -45.64
C LEU A 345 -29.70 -40.36 -45.92
N THR A 346 -29.42 -40.05 -47.18
CA THR A 346 -28.90 -38.75 -47.61
C THR A 346 -29.87 -37.62 -47.26
N ASP A 347 -31.17 -37.80 -47.50
CA ASP A 347 -32.19 -36.80 -47.18
C ASP A 347 -32.28 -36.56 -45.67
N LYS A 348 -32.24 -37.62 -44.86
CA LYS A 348 -32.19 -37.51 -43.39
C LYS A 348 -30.94 -36.81 -42.89
N GLN A 349 -29.78 -37.11 -43.49
CA GLN A 349 -28.52 -36.43 -43.19
C GLN A 349 -28.60 -34.95 -43.55
N ALA A 350 -29.13 -34.62 -44.73
CA ALA A 350 -29.30 -33.23 -45.18
C ALA A 350 -30.23 -32.44 -44.24
N GLN A 351 -31.35 -33.04 -43.80
CA GLN A 351 -32.25 -32.42 -42.85
C GLN A 351 -31.55 -32.16 -41.50
N THR A 352 -30.84 -33.16 -40.97
CA THR A 352 -30.10 -33.03 -39.71
C THR A 352 -29.02 -31.95 -39.79
N ILE A 353 -28.34 -31.83 -40.93
CA ILE A 353 -27.33 -30.79 -41.17
C ILE A 353 -27.98 -29.40 -41.16
N GLU A 354 -29.14 -29.22 -41.81
CA GLU A 354 -29.82 -27.92 -41.82
C GLU A 354 -30.38 -27.54 -40.44
N GLU A 355 -30.92 -28.51 -39.68
CA GLU A 355 -31.34 -28.30 -38.29
C GLU A 355 -30.16 -27.90 -37.39
N ASN A 356 -29.03 -28.62 -37.48
CA ASN A 356 -27.82 -28.28 -36.73
C ASN A 356 -27.28 -26.90 -37.11
N LYS A 357 -27.33 -26.52 -38.39
CA LYS A 357 -26.90 -25.21 -38.87
C LYS A 357 -27.76 -24.07 -38.31
N LEU A 358 -29.08 -24.28 -38.20
CA LEU A 358 -29.96 -23.32 -37.53
C LEU A 358 -29.64 -23.21 -36.04
N TYR A 359 -29.45 -24.35 -35.37
CA TYR A 359 -29.10 -24.38 -33.95
C TYR A 359 -27.78 -23.66 -33.66
N ILE A 360 -26.76 -23.86 -34.50
CA ILE A 360 -25.48 -23.15 -34.40
C ILE A 360 -25.69 -21.64 -34.51
N LYS A 361 -26.47 -21.17 -35.50
CA LYS A 361 -26.77 -19.74 -35.65
C LYS A 361 -27.49 -19.15 -34.44
N GLU A 362 -28.43 -19.89 -33.83
CA GLU A 362 -29.10 -19.43 -32.62
C GLU A 362 -28.13 -19.35 -31.42
N LEU A 363 -27.18 -20.28 -31.33
CA LEU A 363 -26.15 -20.22 -30.29
C LEU A 363 -25.23 -19.02 -30.49
N GLU A 364 -24.79 -18.76 -31.72
CA GLU A 364 -23.99 -17.58 -32.07
C GLU A 364 -24.73 -16.27 -31.72
N GLU A 365 -26.03 -16.19 -31.98
CA GLU A 365 -26.82 -15.02 -31.62
C GLU A 365 -26.94 -14.85 -30.11
N ARG A 366 -27.18 -15.94 -29.36
CA ARG A 366 -27.21 -15.89 -27.88
C ARG A 366 -25.87 -15.45 -27.33
N GLU A 367 -24.77 -15.96 -27.87
CA GLU A 367 -23.42 -15.57 -27.49
C GLU A 367 -23.17 -14.08 -27.76
N ARG A 368 -23.56 -13.57 -28.93
CA ARG A 368 -23.44 -12.14 -29.25
C ARG A 368 -24.23 -11.26 -28.29
N VAL A 369 -25.49 -11.60 -28.03
CA VAL A 369 -26.35 -10.83 -27.12
C VAL A 369 -25.82 -10.88 -25.69
N LEU A 370 -25.40 -12.04 -25.20
CA LEU A 370 -24.81 -12.16 -23.86
C LEU A 370 -23.51 -11.37 -23.76
N THR A 371 -22.63 -11.46 -24.76
CA THR A 371 -21.37 -10.71 -24.78
C THR A 371 -21.63 -9.21 -24.77
N GLN A 372 -22.57 -8.73 -25.59
CA GLN A 372 -22.94 -7.31 -25.62
C GLN A 372 -23.52 -6.86 -24.28
N ASN A 373 -24.50 -7.58 -23.73
CA ASN A 373 -25.16 -7.21 -22.48
C ASN A 373 -24.17 -7.21 -21.30
N VAL A 374 -23.34 -8.25 -21.19
CA VAL A 374 -22.35 -8.38 -20.12
C VAL A 374 -21.29 -7.28 -20.22
N VAL A 375 -20.81 -6.98 -21.44
CA VAL A 375 -19.84 -5.89 -21.64
C VAL A 375 -20.46 -4.53 -21.35
N GLU A 376 -21.68 -4.27 -21.79
CA GLU A 376 -22.38 -2.99 -21.53
C GLU A 376 -22.69 -2.79 -20.04
N GLU A 377 -23.14 -3.83 -19.34
CA GLU A 377 -23.40 -3.81 -17.90
C GLU A 377 -22.12 -3.53 -17.10
N PHE A 378 -21.05 -4.29 -17.37
CA PHE A 378 -19.76 -4.05 -16.69
C PHE A 378 -19.16 -2.69 -17.04
N LEU A 379 -19.29 -2.21 -18.28
CA LEU A 379 -18.81 -0.86 -18.63
C LEU A 379 -19.59 0.24 -17.90
N LEU A 380 -20.87 0.03 -17.63
CA LEU A 380 -21.67 0.97 -16.85
C LEU A 380 -21.27 0.94 -15.36
N GLU A 381 -21.11 -0.25 -14.79
CA GLU A 381 -20.65 -0.44 -13.40
C GLU A 381 -19.24 0.13 -13.19
N ILE A 382 -18.32 -0.08 -14.14
CA ILE A 382 -16.98 0.53 -14.11
C ILE A 382 -17.08 2.05 -14.10
N LYS A 383 -17.92 2.66 -14.94
CA LYS A 383 -18.08 4.13 -14.96
C LYS A 383 -18.69 4.67 -13.66
N GLU A 384 -19.66 3.97 -13.08
CA GLU A 384 -20.28 4.36 -11.81
C GLU A 384 -19.27 4.29 -10.66
N THR A 385 -18.53 3.19 -10.55
CA THR A 385 -17.49 3.00 -9.54
C THR A 385 -16.33 3.99 -9.72
N GLU A 386 -15.91 4.29 -10.94
CA GLU A 386 -14.93 5.34 -11.24
C GLU A 386 -15.42 6.72 -10.77
N ALA A 387 -16.69 7.06 -11.05
CA ALA A 387 -17.28 8.31 -10.59
C ALA A 387 -17.35 8.38 -9.05
N GLU A 388 -17.70 7.28 -8.38
CA GLU A 388 -17.68 7.21 -6.93
C GLU A 388 -16.26 7.38 -6.37
N VAL A 389 -15.25 6.72 -6.96
CA VAL A 389 -13.84 6.90 -6.58
C VAL A 389 -13.40 8.36 -6.74
N THR A 390 -13.82 9.06 -7.81
CA THR A 390 -13.52 10.49 -7.95
C THR A 390 -14.18 11.34 -6.86
N ARG A 391 -15.43 11.05 -6.49
CA ARG A 391 -16.13 11.74 -5.40
C ARG A 391 -15.44 11.54 -4.05
N TRP A 392 -15.06 10.31 -3.71
CA TRP A 392 -14.33 10.02 -2.47
C TRP A 392 -12.96 10.69 -2.44
N ARG A 393 -12.27 10.75 -3.59
CA ARG A 393 -10.99 11.47 -3.71
C ARG A 393 -11.17 12.96 -3.43
N GLU A 394 -12.15 13.61 -4.07
CA GLU A 394 -12.42 15.03 -3.85
C GLU A 394 -12.80 15.32 -2.38
N ALA A 395 -13.59 14.46 -1.75
CA ALA A 395 -13.91 14.58 -0.33
C ALA A 395 -12.65 14.50 0.56
N CYS A 396 -11.77 13.53 0.30
CA CYS A 396 -10.50 13.41 1.02
C CYS A 396 -9.60 14.63 0.83
N GLU A 397 -9.52 15.18 -0.38
CA GLU A 397 -8.75 16.39 -0.66
C GLU A 397 -9.29 17.60 0.11
N LEU A 398 -10.61 17.76 0.19
CA LEU A 398 -11.25 18.81 0.98
C LEU A 398 -10.99 18.64 2.48
N GLU A 399 -11.08 17.43 3.02
CA GLU A 399 -10.76 17.15 4.43
C GLU A 399 -9.30 17.47 4.75
N VAL A 400 -8.37 17.11 3.86
CA VAL A 400 -6.95 17.45 4.01
C VAL A 400 -6.75 18.96 4.00
N GLU A 401 -7.42 19.69 3.10
CA GLU A 401 -7.29 21.14 3.02
C GLU A 401 -7.86 21.83 4.27
N VAL A 402 -9.01 21.37 4.77
CA VAL A 402 -9.56 21.81 6.06
C VAL A 402 -8.56 21.51 7.19
N GLY A 403 -7.99 20.31 7.23
CA GLY A 403 -6.99 19.93 8.23
C GLY A 403 -5.75 20.83 8.21
N LYS A 404 -5.24 21.19 7.02
CA LYS A 404 -4.14 22.16 6.89
C LYS A 404 -4.51 23.52 7.47
N THR A 405 -5.68 24.05 7.13
CA THR A 405 -6.12 25.36 7.64
C THR A 405 -6.24 25.36 9.17
N GLU A 406 -6.73 24.26 9.76
CA GLU A 406 -6.85 24.13 11.22
C GLU A 406 -5.48 24.03 11.90
N ILE A 407 -4.50 23.36 11.27
CA ILE A 407 -3.11 23.34 11.76
C ILE A 407 -2.50 24.74 11.71
N GLU A 408 -2.67 25.48 10.61
CA GLU A 408 -2.17 26.85 10.50
C GLU A 408 -2.78 27.79 11.55
N GLU A 409 -4.06 27.63 11.88
CA GLU A 409 -4.71 28.36 12.96
C GLU A 409 -4.16 27.99 14.34
N ARG A 410 -3.97 26.70 14.62
CA ARG A 410 -3.33 26.23 15.85
C ARG A 410 -1.92 26.78 16.00
N ASP A 411 -1.14 26.82 14.93
CA ASP A 411 0.22 27.37 14.94
C ASP A 411 0.24 28.87 15.25
N LYS A 412 -0.74 29.64 14.74
CA LYS A 412 -0.91 31.06 15.10
C LYS A 412 -1.17 31.21 16.61
N VAL A 413 -2.08 30.39 17.17
CA VAL A 413 -2.39 30.41 18.61
C VAL A 413 -1.16 30.02 19.44
N ILE A 414 -0.42 28.99 19.04
CA ILE A 414 0.84 28.59 19.69
C ILE A 414 1.85 29.75 19.66
N GLY A 415 1.94 30.48 18.54
CA GLY A 415 2.78 31.67 18.41
C GLY A 415 2.42 32.76 19.41
N ILE A 416 1.13 33.08 19.55
CA ILE A 416 0.62 34.07 20.51
C ILE A 416 0.91 33.63 21.95
N LEU A 417 0.58 32.39 22.30
CA LEU A 417 0.81 31.85 23.64
C LEU A 417 2.30 31.84 24.02
N LYS A 418 3.19 31.51 23.07
CA LYS A 418 4.64 31.62 23.30
C LYS A 418 5.06 33.07 23.58
N GLN A 419 4.51 34.03 22.85
CA GLN A 419 4.81 35.45 23.07
C GLN A 419 4.32 35.93 24.44
N GLU A 420 3.13 35.51 24.86
CA GLU A 420 2.57 35.81 26.18
C GLU A 420 3.38 35.17 27.31
N LEU A 421 3.82 33.92 27.11
CA LEU A 421 4.70 33.22 28.05
C LEU A 421 6.04 33.97 28.21
N GLU A 422 6.67 34.43 27.14
CA GLU A 422 7.90 35.21 27.24
C GLU A 422 7.68 36.57 27.92
N LYS A 423 6.55 37.25 27.67
CA LYS A 423 6.20 38.51 28.36
C LYS A 423 6.01 38.29 29.87
N THR A 424 5.29 37.25 30.27
CA THR A 424 5.06 36.93 31.69
C THR A 424 6.35 36.52 32.39
N LYS A 425 7.20 35.74 31.72
CA LYS A 425 8.54 35.38 32.20
C LYS A 425 9.42 36.62 32.41
N ALA A 426 9.47 37.55 31.44
CA ALA A 426 10.21 38.80 31.60
C ALA A 426 9.68 39.66 32.76
N SER A 427 8.36 39.74 32.93
CA SER A 427 7.73 40.45 34.05
C SER A 427 8.08 39.81 35.40
N LEU A 428 8.07 38.46 35.46
CA LEU A 428 8.48 37.70 36.63
C LEU A 428 9.95 37.96 36.97
N ASP A 429 10.85 37.94 36.00
CA ASP A 429 12.28 38.24 36.20
C ASP A 429 12.51 39.65 36.76
N ILE A 430 11.78 40.66 36.25
CA ILE A 430 11.81 42.03 36.79
C ILE A 430 11.31 42.05 38.24
N SER A 431 10.22 41.34 38.54
CA SER A 431 9.67 41.29 39.90
C SER A 431 10.62 40.59 40.89
N ASN A 432 11.27 39.51 40.46
CA ASN A 432 12.30 38.81 41.22
C ASN A 432 13.53 39.70 41.46
N GLY A 433 13.94 40.49 40.47
CA GLY A 433 15.00 41.51 40.63
C GLY A 433 14.63 42.57 41.68
N LYS A 434 13.38 43.06 41.66
CA LYS A 434 12.88 44.01 42.67
C LYS A 434 12.82 43.39 44.06
N LEU A 435 12.42 42.13 44.17
CA LEU A 435 12.39 41.41 45.44
C LEU A 435 13.80 41.31 46.04
N LYS A 436 14.79 40.90 45.25
CA LYS A 436 16.20 40.84 45.67
C LYS A 436 16.72 42.20 46.16
N LEU A 437 16.42 43.28 45.45
CA LEU A 437 16.80 44.63 45.90
C LEU A 437 16.14 45.03 47.23
N LYS A 438 14.88 44.63 47.45
CA LYS A 438 14.21 44.85 48.74
C LYS A 438 14.83 44.01 49.86
N GLU A 439 15.21 42.76 49.58
CA GLU A 439 15.93 41.89 50.52
C GLU A 439 17.29 42.50 50.90
N GLU A 440 18.07 42.98 49.93
CA GLU A 440 19.34 43.67 50.16
C GLU A 440 19.17 44.97 50.94
N LEU A 441 18.14 45.76 50.63
CA LEU A 441 17.83 47.00 51.35
C LEU A 441 17.40 46.72 52.79
N ALA A 442 16.58 45.69 53.03
CA ALA A 442 16.22 45.25 54.36
C ALA A 442 17.46 44.78 55.14
N ALA A 443 18.34 43.98 54.53
CA ALA A 443 19.59 43.57 55.14
C ALA A 443 20.49 44.77 55.51
N ALA A 444 20.60 45.77 54.62
CA ALA A 444 21.35 46.99 54.87
C ALA A 444 20.74 47.85 55.98
N ALA A 445 19.42 47.98 56.03
CA ALA A 445 18.71 48.70 57.09
C ALA A 445 18.91 48.01 58.45
N MET A 446 18.80 46.68 58.50
CA MET A 446 19.08 45.89 59.70
C MET A 446 20.53 46.07 60.17
N ALA A 447 21.50 46.06 59.25
CA ALA A 447 22.91 46.29 59.58
C ALA A 447 23.17 47.73 60.08
N ALA A 448 22.53 48.73 59.47
CA ALA A 448 22.61 50.13 59.89
C ALA A 448 21.99 50.34 61.27
N GLN A 449 20.83 49.75 61.54
CA GLN A 449 20.19 49.75 62.85
C GLN A 449 21.12 49.12 63.90
N ALA A 450 21.67 47.94 63.63
CA ALA A 450 22.60 47.27 64.54
C ALA A 450 23.87 48.13 64.81
N ALA A 451 24.35 48.88 63.82
CA ALA A 451 25.47 49.81 63.99
C ALA A 451 25.09 51.04 64.83
N ALA A 452 23.89 51.59 64.63
CA ALA A 452 23.38 52.72 65.40
C ALA A 452 23.14 52.35 66.87
N GLU A 453 22.56 51.17 67.13
CA GLU A 453 22.36 50.64 68.48
C GLU A 453 23.70 50.44 69.21
N LYS A 454 24.72 49.89 68.53
CA LYS A 454 26.08 49.80 69.08
C LYS A 454 26.68 51.17 69.41
N SER A 455 26.48 52.16 68.54
CA SER A 455 26.95 53.53 68.78
C SER A 455 26.27 54.16 70.00
N LEU A 456 24.95 53.97 70.14
CA LEU A 456 24.18 54.45 71.28
C LEU A 456 24.66 53.78 72.58
N GLN A 457 24.82 52.46 72.59
CA GLN A 457 25.37 51.73 73.74
C GLN A 457 26.77 52.24 74.14
N LEU A 458 27.62 52.60 73.17
CA LEU A 458 28.93 53.21 73.43
C LEU A 458 28.81 54.64 74.00
N ALA A 459 27.83 55.43 73.54
CA ALA A 459 27.57 56.77 74.08
C ALA A 459 27.03 56.68 75.51
N ASP A 460 26.09 55.77 75.77
CA ASP A 460 25.50 55.55 77.09
C ASP A 460 26.54 55.09 78.10
N SER A 461 27.39 54.11 77.75
CA SER A 461 28.50 53.67 78.60
C SER A 461 29.53 54.77 78.86
N ARG A 462 29.88 55.60 77.86
CA ARG A 462 30.73 56.79 78.05
C ARG A 462 30.07 57.82 78.97
N SER A 463 28.78 58.08 78.80
CA SER A 463 28.04 59.03 79.62
C SER A 463 27.94 58.56 81.06
N ALA A 464 27.74 57.26 81.29
CA ALA A 464 27.73 56.66 82.62
C ALA A 464 29.09 56.82 83.30
N GLY A 465 30.19 56.51 82.61
CA GLY A 465 31.53 56.73 83.14
C GLY A 465 31.88 58.21 83.41
N LEU A 466 31.34 59.14 82.61
CA LEU A 466 31.47 60.58 82.90
C LEU A 466 30.65 61.01 84.12
N ARG A 467 29.44 60.49 84.28
CA ARG A 467 28.61 60.76 85.47
C ARG A 467 29.29 60.27 86.75
N GLU A 468 29.80 59.04 86.75
CA GLU A 468 30.59 58.51 87.88
C GLU A 468 31.77 59.42 88.23
N ARG A 469 32.46 59.94 87.21
CA ARG A 469 33.60 60.85 87.44
C ARG A 469 33.18 62.22 87.96
N ILE A 470 32.05 62.75 87.50
CA ILE A 470 31.47 64.00 88.03
C ILE A 470 31.04 63.79 89.47
N GLU A 471 30.34 62.70 89.79
CA GLU A 471 29.92 62.36 91.15
C GLU A 471 31.12 62.26 92.09
N GLU A 472 32.21 61.62 91.65
CA GLU A 472 33.45 61.56 92.42
C GLU A 472 34.09 62.94 92.63
N LEU A 473 34.12 63.79 91.59
CA LEU A 473 34.62 65.17 91.72
C LEU A 473 33.73 66.01 92.64
N SER A 474 32.40 65.85 92.57
CA SER A 474 31.45 66.50 93.46
C SER A 474 31.64 66.06 94.90
N ARG A 475 31.84 64.76 95.15
CA ARG A 475 32.18 64.22 96.47
C ARG A 475 33.47 64.84 96.99
N GLN A 476 34.52 64.92 96.16
CA GLN A 476 35.78 65.60 96.50
C GLN A 476 35.57 67.09 96.82
N LEU A 477 34.67 67.76 96.11
CA LEU A 477 34.33 69.18 96.31
C LEU A 477 33.56 69.40 97.61
N GLU A 478 32.59 68.54 97.93
CA GLU A 478 31.89 68.53 99.22
C GLU A 478 32.85 68.24 100.39
N GLU A 479 33.79 67.31 100.22
CA GLU A 479 34.86 67.05 101.20
C GLU A 479 35.81 68.27 101.35
N ALA A 480 36.06 69.02 100.29
CA ALA A 480 36.86 70.26 100.33
C ALA A 480 36.09 71.44 100.95
N GLU A 481 34.80 71.62 100.63
CA GLU A 481 33.94 72.66 101.19
C GLU A 481 33.68 72.40 102.68
N THR A 482 33.46 71.15 103.06
CA THR A 482 33.37 70.81 104.48
C THR A 482 34.67 71.17 105.19
N ARG A 483 35.87 70.91 104.63
CA ARG A 483 37.14 71.41 105.18
C ARG A 483 37.24 72.95 105.21
N GLU A 484 36.68 73.65 104.22
CA GLU A 484 36.65 75.11 104.15
C GLU A 484 35.73 75.76 105.19
N ARG A 485 34.58 75.15 105.52
CA ARG A 485 33.69 75.57 106.62
C ARG A 485 34.37 75.56 108.00
N HIS A 486 35.51 74.86 108.14
CA HIS A 486 36.29 74.80 109.38
C HIS A 486 37.44 75.83 109.39
N SER A 487 37.59 76.64 108.34
CA SER A 487 38.61 77.68 108.21
C SER A 487 37.96 79.04 107.91
N HIS A 488 37.41 79.67 108.95
CA HIS A 488 36.95 81.06 108.87
C HIS A 488 38.12 82.03 108.58
N ARG A 489 38.24 82.47 107.32
CA ARG A 489 38.57 83.87 106.97
C ARG A 489 37.85 84.29 105.69
N VAL A 490 36.88 85.17 105.87
CA VAL A 490 36.18 85.93 104.82
C VAL A 490 37.18 86.62 103.90
N ARG A 491 37.07 86.36 102.59
CA ARG A 491 37.33 87.37 101.56
C ARG A 491 36.25 87.28 100.50
N HIS A 492 35.40 88.30 100.45
CA HIS A 492 34.60 88.60 99.28
C HIS A 492 35.52 88.71 98.07
N ILE A 493 35.36 87.83 97.10
CA ILE A 493 35.90 88.02 95.75
C ILE A 493 34.70 88.05 94.82
N CYS A 494 34.35 89.27 94.44
CA CYS A 494 33.44 89.57 93.35
C CYS A 494 33.96 88.90 92.06
N TRP A 495 33.14 88.06 91.44
CA TRP A 495 33.47 87.43 90.17
C TRP A 495 33.25 88.44 89.04
N PRO A 496 34.26 88.76 88.20
CA PRO A 496 34.08 89.68 87.10
C PRO A 496 33.47 88.94 85.89
N TRP A 497 32.37 89.46 85.37
CA TRP A 497 31.93 89.16 84.01
C TRP A 497 33.00 89.64 83.02
N GLN A 498 33.70 88.73 82.36
CA GLN A 498 34.43 89.04 81.13
C GLN A 498 33.64 88.60 79.91
N ILE A 499 33.13 89.61 79.22
CA ILE A 499 32.67 89.58 77.84
C ILE A 499 33.85 89.09 76.98
N LEU A 500 33.83 87.81 76.59
CA LEU A 500 34.71 87.29 75.54
C LEU A 500 34.06 87.58 74.19
N LYS A 501 34.32 88.78 73.69
CA LYS A 501 34.27 89.10 72.26
C LYS A 501 35.71 89.01 71.76
N ALA A 502 36.05 87.91 71.09
CA ALA A 502 37.30 87.79 70.33
C ALA A 502 36.96 87.58 68.85
N HIS A 503 37.39 88.52 68.03
CA HIS A 503 37.41 88.43 66.58
C HIS A 503 38.64 87.64 66.10
N ALA A 504 38.42 86.77 65.10
CA ALA A 504 39.25 86.36 63.97
C ALA A 504 40.80 86.43 64.04
N ALA A 505 41.48 85.31 63.70
CA ALA A 505 42.35 85.20 62.50
C ALA A 505 43.01 83.80 62.32
N ASN A 506 42.79 83.20 61.14
CA ASN A 506 43.65 82.37 60.30
C ASN A 506 44.81 81.55 60.89
N VAL A 507 44.76 80.22 60.66
CA VAL A 507 45.87 79.48 60.01
C VAL A 507 45.29 78.45 59.03
N ASN A 508 45.67 78.61 57.76
CA ASN A 508 45.40 77.70 56.64
C ASN A 508 46.11 76.35 56.80
N ASN A 509 45.45 75.27 56.39
CA ASN A 509 46.06 74.25 55.52
C ASN A 509 45.00 73.32 54.88
N ASN A 510 44.64 73.65 53.63
CA ASN A 510 44.65 72.74 52.48
C ASN A 510 44.16 71.28 52.66
N ARG A 511 42.93 70.98 52.22
CA ARG A 511 42.63 70.26 50.95
C ARG A 511 41.20 69.69 50.95
N VAL A 512 40.66 69.59 49.74
CA VAL A 512 39.50 68.80 49.28
C VAL A 512 38.18 69.56 49.12
N ARG A 513 38.07 70.17 47.93
CA ARG A 513 36.95 70.18 46.97
C ARG A 513 35.53 70.29 47.50
N ASP A 514 34.91 71.40 47.12
CA ASP A 514 33.48 71.64 46.99
C ASP A 514 32.71 70.42 46.46
N ALA A 515 31.86 69.83 47.30
CA ALA A 515 30.74 69.02 46.85
C ALA A 515 29.45 69.85 47.02
N ARG A 516 28.93 70.28 45.88
CA ARG A 516 27.64 70.95 45.73
C ARG A 516 26.55 70.19 46.48
N ARG A 517 25.67 70.92 47.18
CA ARG A 517 24.33 70.43 47.50
C ARG A 517 23.65 70.07 46.18
N MET A 518 23.50 68.78 45.91
CA MET A 518 22.57 68.27 44.91
C MET A 518 21.31 67.83 45.64
N ILE A 519 20.24 68.60 45.44
CA ILE A 519 18.87 68.18 45.70
C ILE A 519 18.51 67.19 44.58
N PRO A 520 18.02 65.97 44.87
CA PRO A 520 17.45 65.12 43.83
C PRO A 520 16.07 65.68 43.44
N GLN A 521 15.96 66.18 42.21
CA GLN A 521 14.68 66.31 41.52
C GLN A 521 14.19 64.90 41.17
N MET A 522 13.00 64.54 41.64
CA MET A 522 12.26 63.41 41.10
C MET A 522 11.81 63.77 39.69
N GLN A 523 12.45 63.16 38.69
CA GLN A 523 11.88 63.08 37.34
C GLN A 523 11.30 61.68 37.16
N ALA A 524 10.00 61.68 36.88
CA ALA A 524 9.23 60.56 36.38
C ALA A 524 9.82 60.05 35.06
N PHE A 525 9.93 58.73 34.93
CA PHE A 525 10.07 58.08 33.63
C PHE A 525 8.75 57.39 33.28
N HIS A 526 8.04 58.01 32.34
CA HIS A 526 7.18 57.34 31.40
C HIS A 526 8.06 56.63 30.36
N HIS A 527 7.94 55.30 30.30
CA HIS A 527 7.85 54.40 29.13
C HIS A 527 8.46 53.04 29.41
#